data_AF-A0A2V2XMH4-F1
#
_entry.id   AF-A0A2V2XMH4-F1
#
_cell.length_a   1.000
_cell.length_b   1.000
_cell.length_c   1.000
_cell.angle_alpha   90.00
_cell.angle_beta   90.00
_cell.angle_gamma   90.00
#
_symmetry.space_group_name_H-M   'P 1'
#
loop_
_entity.id
_entity.type
_entity.pdbx_description
1 polymer ?
#
loop_
_entity_poly.entity_id
_entity_poly.type
_entity_poly.pdbx_seq_one_letter_code
_entity_poly.pdbx_strand_id
1 'polypeptide(L)'
;MEEEEMRRVNTIGSSREEARERQLNVFCGRSKHEVEKMTKELERRGRATLDEIERTLEAKKRESSALQADRESRIWEYEHMVEKIRTRKQTEESASERLRQAMQQPEQELSLRQSAICTREQQLEMVQLDGAKGREAVMRERHSIEAVRRTVLEERRRQRRQWIHQIKEMNAKFPEEVRPLAEERKKKREQATAKEDVAERALAADVKMIEEYLPKLISLEDIPVSPEETDIIRRQFDEVFTQEEQTYLAGAEEEKAREERLGRGLEVYIDSVRLMPTWQRKMENCMMPMQRNTTSVLLWIRC
;
A
#
# COMPACT_ATOMS: atom_id res chain seq x y z
N MET A 1 33.99 -34.31 -131.87
CA MET A 1 32.99 -33.35 -132.37
C MET A 1 32.03 -32.89 -131.28
N GLU A 2 31.58 -33.76 -130.37
CA GLU A 2 30.61 -33.37 -129.31
C GLU A 2 31.15 -32.38 -128.24
N GLU A 3 32.45 -32.38 -127.94
CA GLU A 3 33.02 -31.45 -126.94
C GLU A 3 33.10 -29.98 -127.40
N GLU A 4 33.31 -29.71 -128.69
CA GLU A 4 33.41 -28.34 -129.20
C GLU A 4 32.03 -27.66 -129.31
N GLU A 5 30.98 -28.40 -129.61
CA GLU A 5 29.61 -27.90 -129.63
C GLU A 5 29.10 -27.59 -128.22
N MET A 6 29.43 -28.45 -127.23
CA MET A 6 29.10 -28.21 -125.82
C MET A 6 29.77 -26.93 -125.29
N ARG A 7 31.02 -26.65 -125.69
CA ARG A 7 31.71 -25.41 -125.32
C ARG A 7 31.03 -24.16 -125.90
N ARG A 8 30.54 -24.20 -127.15
CA ARG A 8 29.85 -23.07 -127.78
C ARG A 8 28.48 -22.82 -127.15
N VAL A 9 27.71 -23.87 -126.88
CA VAL A 9 26.41 -23.78 -126.19
C VAL A 9 26.59 -23.23 -124.77
N ASN A 10 27.62 -23.69 -124.04
CA ASN A 10 27.94 -23.15 -122.71
C ASN A 10 28.35 -21.69 -122.75
N THR A 11 29.09 -21.25 -123.78
CA THR A 11 29.49 -19.85 -123.93
C THR A 11 28.30 -18.95 -124.23
N ILE A 12 27.38 -19.39 -125.10
CA ILE A 12 26.14 -18.66 -125.41
C ILE A 12 25.21 -18.63 -124.18
N GLY A 13 25.06 -19.76 -123.49
CA GLY A 13 24.31 -19.87 -122.24
C GLY A 13 24.84 -18.92 -121.16
N SER A 14 26.16 -18.98 -120.91
CA SER A 14 26.86 -18.10 -119.96
C SER A 14 26.69 -16.62 -120.33
N SER A 15 26.82 -16.23 -121.60
CA SER A 15 26.62 -14.82 -122.01
C SER A 15 25.18 -14.33 -121.83
N ARG A 16 24.19 -15.21 -122.01
CA ARG A 16 22.77 -14.90 -121.82
C ARG A 16 22.39 -14.83 -120.35
N GLU A 17 22.97 -15.71 -119.53
CA GLU A 17 22.85 -15.69 -118.08
C GLU A 17 23.47 -14.40 -117.52
N GLU A 18 24.68 -14.03 -117.94
CA GLU A 18 25.34 -12.77 -117.56
C GLU A 18 24.52 -11.54 -117.96
N ALA A 19 23.89 -11.54 -119.14
CA ALA A 19 23.05 -10.43 -119.57
C ALA A 19 21.78 -10.30 -118.70
N ARG A 20 21.16 -11.43 -118.31
CA ARG A 20 20.02 -11.46 -117.38
C ARG A 20 20.43 -11.01 -115.99
N GLU A 21 21.57 -11.47 -115.50
CA GLU A 21 22.12 -11.07 -114.20
C GLU A 21 22.42 -9.58 -114.15
N ARG A 22 23.01 -9.00 -115.22
CA ARG A 22 23.21 -7.55 -115.34
C ARG A 22 21.88 -6.79 -115.30
N GLN A 23 20.86 -7.25 -116.02
CA GLN A 23 19.54 -6.60 -116.02
C GLN A 23 18.85 -6.69 -114.65
N LEU A 24 18.92 -7.85 -113.99
CA LEU A 24 18.39 -8.02 -112.63
C LEU A 24 19.12 -7.13 -111.62
N ASN A 25 20.45 -7.05 -111.70
CA ASN A 25 21.24 -6.17 -110.83
C ASN A 25 20.88 -4.69 -111.03
N VAL A 26 20.62 -4.25 -112.27
CA VAL A 26 20.15 -2.89 -112.55
C VAL A 26 18.74 -2.65 -111.98
N PHE A 27 17.82 -3.59 -112.16
CA PHE A 27 16.47 -3.49 -111.61
C PHE A 27 16.48 -3.45 -110.07
N CYS A 28 17.19 -4.40 -109.43
CA CYS A 28 17.37 -4.42 -107.98
C CYS A 28 18.05 -3.15 -107.47
N GLY A 29 19.03 -2.62 -108.19
CA GLY A 29 19.68 -1.34 -107.86
C GLY A 29 18.70 -0.17 -107.88
N ARG A 30 17.85 -0.08 -108.92
CA ARG A 30 16.82 0.97 -109.04
C ARG A 30 15.76 0.85 -107.93
N SER A 31 15.24 -0.34 -107.68
CA SER A 31 14.27 -0.55 -106.61
C SER A 31 14.83 -0.22 -105.23
N LYS A 32 16.09 -0.60 -104.94
CA LYS A 32 16.77 -0.20 -103.69
C LYS A 32 16.89 1.32 -103.55
N HIS A 33 17.27 2.00 -104.64
CA HIS A 33 17.42 3.45 -104.65
C HIS A 33 16.07 4.18 -104.46
N GLU A 34 15.01 3.70 -105.12
CA GLU A 34 13.65 4.25 -104.95
C GLU A 34 13.12 4.07 -103.53
N VAL A 35 13.35 2.89 -102.92
CA VAL A 35 12.99 2.62 -101.52
C VAL A 35 13.75 3.55 -100.58
N GLU A 36 15.07 3.69 -100.74
CA GLU A 36 15.89 4.57 -99.90
C GLU A 36 15.46 6.05 -100.03
N LYS A 37 15.11 6.48 -101.24
CA LYS A 37 14.58 7.84 -101.50
C LYS A 37 13.25 8.06 -100.79
N MET A 38 12.34 7.09 -100.85
CA MET A 38 11.05 7.15 -100.14
C MET A 38 11.24 7.18 -98.62
N THR A 39 12.17 6.38 -98.07
CA THR A 39 12.51 6.41 -96.64
C THR A 39 13.00 7.80 -96.21
N LYS A 40 13.96 8.39 -96.93
CA LYS A 40 14.48 9.73 -96.62
C LYS A 40 13.43 10.84 -96.73
N GLU A 41 12.53 10.74 -97.71
CA GLU A 41 11.41 11.68 -97.87
C GLU A 41 10.41 11.57 -96.69
N LEU A 42 10.11 10.36 -96.23
CA LEU A 42 9.26 10.11 -95.06
C LEU A 42 9.90 10.62 -93.77
N GLU A 43 11.19 10.40 -93.56
CA GLU A 43 11.93 10.94 -92.41
C GLU A 43 11.94 12.47 -92.42
N ARG A 44 12.15 13.08 -93.60
CA ARG A 44 12.10 14.54 -93.75
C ARG A 44 10.72 15.12 -93.43
N ARG A 45 9.63 14.45 -93.85
CA ARG A 45 8.25 14.85 -93.52
C ARG A 45 7.92 14.61 -92.05
N GLY A 46 8.41 13.50 -91.49
CA GLY A 46 8.23 13.10 -90.08
C GLY A 46 9.07 13.88 -89.08
N ARG A 47 10.04 14.68 -89.53
CA ARG A 47 10.97 15.52 -88.72
C ARG A 47 11.86 14.74 -87.74
N ALA A 48 11.82 13.42 -87.75
CA ALA A 48 12.65 12.54 -86.95
C ALA A 48 13.01 11.30 -87.79
N THR A 49 14.24 10.83 -87.65
CA THR A 49 14.69 9.59 -88.31
C THR A 49 14.17 8.36 -87.57
N LEU A 50 14.06 7.23 -88.26
CA LEU A 50 13.59 5.98 -87.62
C LEU A 50 14.47 5.60 -86.42
N ASP A 51 15.79 5.77 -86.55
CA ASP A 51 16.77 5.51 -85.49
C ASP A 51 16.58 6.43 -84.27
N GLU A 52 16.18 7.69 -84.46
CA GLU A 52 15.88 8.62 -83.36
C GLU A 52 14.61 8.19 -82.61
N ILE A 53 13.59 7.73 -83.34
CA ILE A 53 12.36 7.20 -82.73
C ILE A 53 12.65 5.92 -81.95
N GLU A 54 13.48 5.02 -82.48
CA GLU A 54 13.90 3.80 -81.78
C GLU A 54 14.71 4.12 -80.51
N ARG A 55 15.68 5.04 -80.60
CA ARG A 55 16.46 5.49 -79.43
C ARG A 55 15.59 6.14 -78.36
N THR A 56 14.64 6.99 -78.75
CA THR A 56 13.73 7.64 -77.79
C THR A 56 12.75 6.66 -77.16
N LEU A 57 12.25 5.69 -77.93
CA LEU A 57 11.43 4.60 -77.40
C LEU A 57 12.21 3.76 -76.39
N GLU A 58 13.44 3.38 -76.71
CA GLU A 58 14.29 2.61 -75.79
C GLU A 58 14.69 3.42 -74.54
N ALA A 59 14.86 4.74 -74.66
CA ALA A 59 15.05 5.60 -73.49
C ALA A 59 13.79 5.62 -72.61
N LYS A 60 12.60 5.75 -73.21
CA LYS A 60 11.32 5.75 -72.48
C LYS A 60 10.99 4.41 -71.84
N LYS A 61 11.34 3.28 -72.48
CA LYS A 61 11.24 1.95 -71.87
C LYS A 61 12.10 1.86 -70.62
N ARG A 62 13.36 2.29 -70.67
CA ARG A 62 14.26 2.31 -69.50
C ARG A 62 13.72 3.22 -68.39
N GLU A 63 13.24 4.42 -68.73
CA GLU A 63 12.61 5.33 -67.78
C GLU A 63 11.38 4.69 -67.12
N SER A 64 10.52 4.05 -67.90
CA SER A 64 9.35 3.33 -67.39
C SER A 64 9.74 2.17 -66.47
N SER A 65 10.76 1.38 -66.83
CA SER A 65 11.26 0.30 -65.97
C SER A 65 11.85 0.82 -64.66
N ALA A 66 12.58 1.94 -64.70
CA ALA A 66 13.12 2.57 -63.51
C ALA A 66 12.01 3.11 -62.59
N LEU A 67 11.00 3.77 -63.15
CA LEU A 67 9.84 4.24 -62.39
C LEU A 67 9.01 3.08 -61.82
N GLN A 68 8.91 1.96 -62.56
CA GLN A 68 8.23 0.77 -62.08
C GLN A 68 8.98 0.15 -60.89
N ALA A 69 10.31 0.02 -60.98
CA ALA A 69 11.13 -0.49 -59.89
C ALA A 69 11.09 0.41 -58.64
N ASP A 70 11.13 1.74 -58.80
CA ASP A 70 10.98 2.69 -57.68
C ASP A 70 9.59 2.58 -57.02
N ARG A 71 8.52 2.43 -57.82
CA ARG A 71 7.16 2.18 -57.29
C ARG A 71 7.09 0.88 -56.52
N GLU A 72 7.62 -0.21 -57.06
CA GLU A 72 7.65 -1.53 -56.41
C GLU A 72 8.46 -1.47 -55.10
N SER A 73 9.60 -0.79 -55.09
CA SER A 73 10.40 -0.57 -53.87
C SER A 73 9.60 0.16 -52.80
N ARG A 74 8.91 1.25 -53.16
CA ARG A 74 8.08 2.01 -52.20
C ARG A 74 6.89 1.20 -51.70
N ILE A 75 6.22 0.44 -52.57
CA ILE A 75 5.13 -0.44 -52.16
C ILE A 75 5.64 -1.44 -51.12
N TRP A 76 6.77 -2.09 -51.39
CA TRP A 76 7.39 -3.04 -50.47
C TRP A 76 7.76 -2.38 -49.12
N GLU A 77 8.33 -1.18 -49.12
CA GLU A 77 8.64 -0.44 -47.90
C GLU A 77 7.38 -0.09 -47.08
N TYR A 78 6.31 0.34 -47.75
CA TYR A 78 5.04 0.64 -47.08
C TYR A 78 4.39 -0.62 -46.51
N GLU A 79 4.37 -1.73 -47.24
CA GLU A 79 3.86 -3.00 -46.76
C GLU A 79 4.62 -3.47 -45.51
N HIS A 80 5.95 -3.41 -45.56
CA HIS A 80 6.79 -3.77 -44.42
C HIS A 80 6.56 -2.84 -43.21
N MET A 81 6.41 -1.53 -43.44
CA MET A 81 6.09 -0.57 -42.38
C MET A 81 4.72 -0.84 -41.74
N VAL A 82 3.71 -1.12 -42.56
CA VAL A 82 2.36 -1.47 -42.08
C VAL A 82 2.41 -2.74 -41.22
N GLU A 83 3.17 -3.74 -41.64
CA GLU A 83 3.31 -4.98 -40.87
C GLU A 83 4.02 -4.77 -39.53
N LYS A 84 5.05 -3.91 -39.51
CA LYS A 84 5.71 -3.47 -38.27
C LYS A 84 4.76 -2.72 -37.33
N ILE A 85 3.84 -1.93 -37.87
CA ILE A 85 2.82 -1.24 -37.07
C ILE A 85 1.80 -2.24 -36.51
N ARG A 86 1.34 -3.20 -37.32
CA ARG A 86 0.39 -4.24 -36.89
C ARG A 86 0.93 -5.07 -35.72
N THR A 87 2.17 -5.54 -35.84
CA THR A 87 2.82 -6.33 -34.79
C THR A 87 2.99 -5.52 -33.50
N ARG A 88 3.44 -4.26 -33.61
CA ARG A 88 3.53 -3.35 -32.44
C ARG A 88 2.18 -3.14 -31.78
N LYS A 89 1.14 -2.81 -32.55
CA LYS A 89 -0.22 -2.63 -32.06
C LYS A 89 -0.71 -3.86 -31.29
N GLN A 90 -0.51 -5.05 -31.83
CA GLN A 90 -0.89 -6.30 -31.15
C GLN A 90 -0.14 -6.49 -29.83
N THR A 91 1.16 -6.18 -29.78
CA THR A 91 1.93 -6.26 -28.54
C THR A 91 1.46 -5.25 -27.49
N GLU A 92 1.12 -4.03 -27.90
CA GLU A 92 0.60 -2.97 -27.02
C GLU A 92 -0.80 -3.32 -26.50
N GLU A 93 -1.70 -3.83 -27.34
CA GLU A 93 -3.03 -4.30 -26.93
C GLU A 93 -2.93 -5.43 -25.91
N SER A 94 -2.05 -6.41 -26.14
CA SER A 94 -1.82 -7.49 -25.18
C SER A 94 -1.16 -7.02 -23.87
N ALA A 95 -0.32 -5.98 -23.92
CA ALA A 95 0.23 -5.37 -22.70
C ALA A 95 -0.85 -4.62 -21.92
N SER A 96 -1.73 -3.88 -22.60
CA SER A 96 -2.86 -3.17 -22.00
C SER A 96 -3.85 -4.13 -21.34
N GLU A 97 -4.16 -5.26 -21.98
CA GLU A 97 -5.02 -6.30 -21.39
C GLU A 97 -4.42 -6.88 -20.11
N ARG A 98 -3.12 -7.20 -20.12
CA ARG A 98 -2.41 -7.69 -18.94
C ARG A 98 -2.46 -6.68 -17.79
N LEU A 99 -2.30 -5.39 -18.09
CA LEU A 99 -2.43 -4.33 -17.09
C LEU A 99 -3.86 -4.28 -16.53
N ARG A 100 -4.88 -4.34 -17.38
CA ARG A 100 -6.28 -4.33 -16.93
C ARG A 100 -6.59 -5.51 -16.01
N GLN A 101 -6.10 -6.69 -16.34
CA GLN A 101 -6.22 -7.88 -15.48
C GLN A 101 -5.47 -7.70 -14.16
N ALA A 102 -4.26 -7.13 -14.19
CA ALA A 102 -3.48 -6.85 -12.99
C ALA A 102 -4.16 -5.80 -12.08
N MET A 103 -4.95 -4.87 -12.61
CA MET A 103 -5.70 -3.89 -11.82
C MET A 103 -6.94 -4.46 -11.11
N GLN A 104 -7.51 -5.56 -11.59
CA GLN A 104 -8.74 -6.12 -10.99
C GLN A 104 -8.55 -6.53 -9.52
N GLN A 105 -7.42 -7.15 -9.19
CA GLN A 105 -7.11 -7.58 -7.82
C GLN A 105 -7.00 -6.39 -6.83
N PRO A 106 -6.16 -5.36 -7.08
CA PRO A 106 -6.07 -4.22 -6.18
C PRO A 106 -7.37 -3.41 -6.12
N GLU A 107 -8.16 -3.33 -7.19
CA GLU A 107 -9.48 -2.68 -7.15
C GLU A 107 -10.45 -3.42 -6.22
N GLN A 108 -10.49 -4.75 -6.29
CA GLN A 108 -11.28 -5.57 -5.37
C GLN A 108 -10.79 -5.45 -3.93
N GLU A 109 -9.48 -5.51 -3.72
CA GLU A 109 -8.88 -5.35 -2.39
C GLU A 109 -9.18 -3.97 -1.80
N LEU A 110 -9.12 -2.91 -2.62
CA LEU A 110 -9.46 -1.55 -2.21
C LEU A 110 -10.93 -1.46 -1.76
N SER A 111 -11.85 -2.05 -2.51
CA SER A 111 -13.27 -2.12 -2.13
C SER A 111 -13.48 -2.87 -0.80
N LEU A 112 -12.79 -4.01 -0.61
CA LEU A 112 -12.83 -4.76 0.65
C LEU A 112 -12.27 -3.95 1.81
N ARG A 113 -11.14 -3.26 1.63
CA ARG A 113 -10.54 -2.40 2.66
C ARG A 113 -11.45 -1.23 3.01
N GLN A 114 -12.08 -0.59 2.02
CA GLN A 114 -13.03 0.50 2.25
C GLN A 114 -14.24 0.04 3.06
N SER A 115 -14.82 -1.11 2.76
CA SER A 115 -15.95 -1.65 3.53
C SER A 115 -15.56 -2.05 4.96
N ALA A 116 -14.35 -2.60 5.14
CA ALA A 116 -13.81 -2.92 6.47
C ALA A 116 -13.56 -1.65 7.31
N ILE A 117 -13.06 -0.57 6.69
CA ILE A 117 -12.88 0.73 7.35
C ILE A 117 -14.24 1.30 7.79
N CYS A 118 -15.22 1.33 6.89
CA CYS A 118 -16.57 1.82 7.19
C CYS A 118 -17.20 1.08 8.39
N THR A 119 -17.06 -0.25 8.43
CA THR A 119 -17.55 -1.06 9.55
C THR A 119 -16.84 -0.71 10.86
N ARG A 120 -15.53 -0.50 10.83
CA ARG A 120 -14.77 -0.10 12.02
C ARG A 120 -15.13 1.30 12.50
N GLU A 121 -15.34 2.24 11.59
CA GLU A 121 -15.78 3.60 11.93
C GLU A 121 -17.11 3.56 12.67
N GLN A 122 -18.08 2.78 12.20
CA GLN A 122 -19.36 2.57 12.89
C GLN A 122 -19.18 1.94 14.28
N GLN A 123 -18.30 0.94 14.42
CA GLN A 123 -18.01 0.33 15.72
C GLN A 123 -17.38 1.34 16.70
N LEU A 124 -16.46 2.18 16.21
CA LEU A 124 -15.82 3.21 17.03
C LEU A 124 -16.83 4.26 17.49
N GLU A 125 -17.74 4.68 16.63
CA GLU A 125 -18.81 5.62 16.99
C GLU A 125 -19.69 5.06 18.13
N MET A 126 -20.07 3.78 18.04
CA MET A 126 -20.84 3.11 19.10
C MET A 126 -20.09 3.06 20.44
N VAL A 127 -18.80 2.71 20.42
CA VAL A 127 -17.96 2.68 21.63
C VAL A 127 -17.80 4.07 22.23
N GLN A 128 -17.66 5.11 21.41
CA GLN A 128 -17.57 6.49 21.88
C GLN A 128 -18.87 6.94 22.56
N LEU A 129 -20.03 6.59 21.99
CA LEU A 129 -21.34 6.88 22.58
C LEU A 129 -21.53 6.18 23.92
N ASP A 130 -21.17 4.90 24.01
CA ASP A 130 -21.28 4.15 25.26
C ASP A 130 -20.29 4.67 26.32
N GLY A 131 -19.08 5.03 25.92
CA GLY A 131 -18.12 5.71 26.78
C GLY A 131 -18.63 7.06 27.30
N ALA A 132 -19.30 7.85 26.45
CA ALA A 132 -19.92 9.12 26.85
C ALA A 132 -21.06 8.90 27.86
N LYS A 133 -21.97 7.97 27.58
CA LYS A 133 -23.05 7.59 28.50
C LYS A 133 -22.52 7.09 29.84
N GLY A 134 -21.43 6.31 29.82
CA GLY A 134 -20.75 5.84 31.03
C GLY A 134 -20.21 6.99 31.87
N ARG A 135 -19.52 7.96 31.24
CA ARG A 135 -19.05 9.17 31.94
C ARG A 135 -20.20 9.98 32.54
N GLU A 136 -21.29 10.16 31.81
CA GLU A 136 -22.48 10.86 32.30
C GLU A 136 -23.14 10.14 33.49
N ALA A 137 -23.19 8.81 33.46
CA ALA A 137 -23.73 8.01 34.57
C ALA A 137 -22.87 8.20 35.84
N VAL A 138 -21.54 8.10 35.71
CA VAL A 138 -20.60 8.31 36.83
C VAL A 138 -20.74 9.72 37.40
N MET A 139 -20.84 10.74 36.54
CA MET A 139 -21.02 12.11 37.00
C MET A 139 -22.34 12.29 37.75
N ARG A 140 -23.45 11.74 37.25
CA ARG A 140 -24.75 11.80 37.95
C ARG A 140 -24.71 11.10 39.31
N GLU A 141 -24.08 9.94 39.39
CA GLU A 141 -23.94 9.20 40.65
C GLU A 141 -23.08 9.96 41.66
N ARG A 142 -21.95 10.55 41.23
CA ARG A 142 -21.12 11.41 42.09
C ARG A 142 -21.92 12.56 42.69
N HIS A 143 -22.69 13.28 41.88
CA HIS A 143 -23.54 14.37 42.36
C HIS A 143 -24.60 13.86 43.36
N SER A 144 -25.19 12.69 43.11
CA SER A 144 -26.14 12.05 44.02
C SER A 144 -25.49 11.70 45.37
N ILE A 145 -24.32 11.06 45.34
CA ILE A 145 -23.56 10.71 46.55
C ILE A 145 -23.15 11.97 47.32
N GLU A 146 -22.68 13.02 46.63
CA GLU A 146 -22.33 14.29 47.25
C GLU A 146 -23.54 14.95 47.92
N ALA A 147 -24.72 14.91 47.28
CA ALA A 147 -25.95 15.41 47.88
C ALA A 147 -26.31 14.63 49.16
N VAL A 148 -26.23 13.30 49.13
CA VAL A 148 -26.47 12.46 50.32
C VAL A 148 -25.44 12.73 51.42
N ARG A 149 -24.15 12.91 51.07
CA ARG A 149 -23.12 13.26 52.06
C ARG A 149 -23.41 14.59 52.74
N ARG A 150 -23.85 15.61 51.97
CA ARG A 150 -24.23 16.91 52.53
C ARG A 150 -25.37 16.78 53.53
N THR A 151 -26.43 16.04 53.19
CA THR A 151 -27.58 15.88 54.11
C THR A 151 -27.19 15.13 55.38
N VAL A 152 -26.36 14.07 55.28
CA VAL A 152 -25.87 13.34 56.45
C VAL A 152 -25.02 14.23 57.35
N LEU A 153 -24.09 15.00 56.78
CA LEU A 153 -23.24 15.93 57.54
C LEU A 153 -24.06 17.02 58.22
N GLU A 154 -25.07 17.56 57.55
CA GLU A 154 -25.98 18.55 58.12
C GLU A 154 -26.76 17.99 59.31
N GLU A 155 -27.27 16.76 59.22
CA GLU A 155 -27.98 16.15 60.35
C GLU A 155 -27.06 15.78 61.51
N ARG A 156 -25.83 15.35 61.26
CA ARG A 156 -24.82 15.21 62.32
C ARG A 156 -24.55 16.54 63.00
N ARG A 157 -24.35 17.63 62.24
CA ARG A 157 -24.18 18.98 62.81
C ARG A 157 -25.40 19.41 63.64
N ARG A 158 -26.61 19.06 63.21
CA ARG A 158 -27.85 19.34 63.95
C ARG A 158 -27.91 18.57 65.27
N GLN A 159 -27.60 17.27 65.25
CA GLN A 159 -27.53 16.44 66.46
C GLN A 159 -26.51 17.00 67.46
N ARG A 160 -25.31 17.38 66.99
CA ARG A 160 -24.29 17.97 67.87
C ARG A 160 -24.73 19.31 68.47
N ARG A 161 -25.41 20.17 67.69
CA ARG A 161 -26.02 21.40 68.22
C ARG A 161 -27.01 21.09 69.34
N GLN A 162 -27.84 20.07 69.18
CA GLN A 162 -28.80 19.65 70.20
C GLN A 162 -28.12 19.15 71.48
N TRP A 163 -27.08 18.29 71.35
CA TRP A 163 -26.31 17.82 72.51
C TRP A 163 -25.59 18.94 73.23
N ILE A 164 -24.97 19.87 72.49
CA ILE A 164 -24.32 21.05 73.07
C ILE A 164 -25.33 21.90 73.84
N HIS A 165 -26.54 22.07 73.31
CA HIS A 165 -27.59 22.80 74.00
C HIS A 165 -27.97 22.12 75.32
N GLN A 166 -28.17 20.80 75.32
CA GLN A 166 -28.46 20.03 76.54
C GLN A 166 -27.34 20.13 77.58
N ILE A 167 -26.07 20.04 77.15
CA ILE A 167 -24.91 20.19 78.04
C ILE A 167 -24.89 21.60 78.65
N LYS A 168 -25.15 22.65 77.85
CA LYS A 168 -25.24 24.02 78.36
C LYS A 168 -26.38 24.21 79.37
N GLU A 169 -27.55 23.63 79.11
CA GLU A 169 -28.66 23.66 80.07
C GLU A 169 -28.31 22.95 81.38
N MET A 170 -27.62 21.81 81.32
CA MET A 170 -27.13 21.11 82.52
C MET A 170 -26.08 21.94 83.27
N ASN A 171 -25.10 22.48 82.56
CA ASN A 171 -24.05 23.33 83.13
C ASN A 171 -24.62 24.59 83.80
N ALA A 172 -25.70 25.17 83.25
CA ALA A 172 -26.36 26.34 83.82
C ALA A 172 -27.12 26.04 85.13
N LYS A 173 -27.61 24.80 85.31
CA LYS A 173 -28.29 24.37 86.55
C LYS A 173 -27.33 24.04 87.69
N PHE A 174 -26.09 23.64 87.37
CA PHE A 174 -25.09 23.25 88.36
C PHE A 174 -24.81 24.35 89.42
N PRO A 175 -24.61 25.63 89.05
CA PRO A 175 -24.47 26.72 90.02
C PRO A 175 -25.73 26.95 90.86
N GLU A 176 -26.92 26.70 90.30
CA GLU A 176 -28.19 26.81 91.03
C GLU A 176 -28.37 25.69 92.06
N GLU A 177 -27.83 24.50 91.81
CA GLU A 177 -27.83 23.37 92.77
C GLU A 177 -26.79 23.56 93.88
N VAL A 178 -25.66 24.22 93.60
CA VAL A 178 -24.61 24.52 94.59
C VAL A 178 -25.00 25.71 95.49
N ARG A 179 -25.78 26.67 94.98
CA ARG A 179 -26.20 27.89 95.71
C ARG A 179 -26.97 27.60 97.03
N PRO A 180 -27.94 26.66 97.10
CA PRO A 180 -28.61 26.28 98.34
C PRO A 180 -27.66 25.79 99.44
N LEU A 181 -26.61 25.05 99.09
CA LEU A 181 -25.61 24.59 100.06
C LEU A 181 -24.88 25.79 100.69
N ALA A 182 -24.55 26.80 99.88
CA ALA A 182 -23.96 28.04 100.38
C ALA A 182 -24.95 28.87 101.23
N GLU A 183 -26.24 28.87 100.90
CA GLU A 183 -27.28 29.54 101.70
C GLU A 183 -27.60 28.83 103.02
N GLU A 184 -27.60 27.50 103.05
CA GLU A 184 -27.75 26.71 104.27
C GLU A 184 -26.59 26.93 105.24
N ARG A 185 -25.35 27.01 104.74
CA ARG A 185 -24.17 27.38 105.55
C ARG A 185 -24.34 28.76 106.19
N LYS A 186 -24.82 29.75 105.42
CA LYS A 186 -25.12 31.10 105.95
C LYS A 186 -26.18 31.08 107.05
N LYS A 187 -27.25 30.27 106.90
CA LYS A 187 -28.29 30.10 107.92
C LYS A 187 -27.76 29.46 109.20
N LYS A 188 -26.83 28.50 109.09
CA LYS A 188 -26.17 27.82 110.23
C LYS A 188 -25.01 28.63 110.86
N ARG A 189 -24.64 29.79 110.29
CA ARG A 189 -23.45 30.60 110.64
C ARG A 189 -22.12 29.85 110.52
N GLU A 190 -22.05 28.85 109.65
CA GLU A 190 -20.84 28.09 109.35
C GLU A 190 -20.05 28.78 108.23
N GLN A 191 -18.73 28.94 108.38
CA GLN A 191 -17.87 29.43 107.30
C GLN A 191 -17.56 28.28 106.33
N ALA A 192 -17.53 28.59 105.03
CA ALA A 192 -17.03 27.65 104.04
C ALA A 192 -15.59 27.26 104.38
N THR A 193 -15.30 25.96 104.34
CA THR A 193 -13.94 25.51 104.55
C THR A 193 -13.10 25.86 103.31
N ALA A 194 -11.81 26.15 103.49
CA ALA A 194 -10.92 26.49 102.36
C ALA A 194 -10.90 25.41 101.26
N LYS A 195 -11.20 24.14 101.60
CA LYS A 195 -11.30 23.04 100.65
C LYS A 195 -12.56 23.11 99.78
N GLU A 196 -13.69 23.53 100.36
CA GLU A 196 -14.97 23.68 99.65
C GLU A 196 -14.92 24.86 98.68
N ASP A 197 -14.38 26.01 99.11
CA ASP A 197 -14.17 27.18 98.25
C ASP A 197 -13.27 26.87 97.05
N VAL A 198 -12.21 26.09 97.25
CA VAL A 198 -11.31 25.66 96.18
C VAL A 198 -12.04 24.70 95.23
N ALA A 199 -12.86 23.79 95.74
CA ALA A 199 -13.65 22.86 94.93
C ALA A 199 -14.72 23.57 94.08
N GLU A 200 -15.44 24.55 94.64
CA GLU A 200 -16.44 25.34 93.91
C GLU A 200 -15.80 26.16 92.78
N ARG A 201 -14.62 26.77 93.02
CA ARG A 201 -13.87 27.48 91.98
C ARG A 201 -13.33 26.55 90.91
N ALA A 202 -12.86 25.35 91.28
CA ALA A 202 -12.39 24.35 90.32
C ALA A 202 -13.54 23.89 89.41
N LEU A 203 -14.71 23.59 89.97
CA LEU A 203 -15.91 23.24 89.21
C LEU A 203 -16.34 24.34 88.24
N ALA A 204 -16.35 25.61 88.69
CA ALA A 204 -16.67 26.74 87.83
C ALA A 204 -15.65 26.90 86.68
N ALA A 205 -14.36 26.65 86.95
CA ALA A 205 -13.32 26.65 85.93
C ALA A 205 -13.50 25.51 84.92
N ASP A 206 -13.84 24.30 85.38
CA ASP A 206 -14.10 23.14 84.51
C ASP A 206 -15.33 23.35 83.62
N VAL A 207 -16.43 23.88 84.16
CA VAL A 207 -17.63 24.24 83.37
C VAL A 207 -17.27 25.25 82.29
N LYS A 208 -16.50 26.29 82.65
CA LYS A 208 -16.06 27.31 81.69
C LYS A 208 -15.17 26.70 80.60
N MET A 209 -14.24 25.84 80.98
CA MET A 209 -13.38 25.13 80.03
C MET A 209 -14.22 24.29 79.05
N ILE A 210 -15.18 23.51 79.55
CA ILE A 210 -16.09 22.70 78.72
C ILE A 210 -16.84 23.59 77.73
N GLU A 211 -17.40 24.71 78.18
CA GLU A 211 -18.14 25.65 77.32
C GLU A 211 -17.30 26.25 76.19
N GLU A 212 -16.01 26.47 76.41
CA GLU A 212 -15.06 26.95 75.39
C GLU A 212 -14.80 25.90 74.28
N TYR A 213 -14.87 24.61 74.60
CA TYR A 213 -14.67 23.52 73.63
C TYR A 213 -15.94 23.11 72.89
N LEU A 214 -17.13 23.26 73.47
CA LEU A 214 -18.39 22.81 72.87
C LEU A 214 -18.62 23.31 71.43
N PRO A 215 -18.39 24.59 71.07
CA PRO A 215 -18.59 25.06 69.69
C PRO A 215 -17.69 24.36 68.66
N LYS A 216 -16.46 23.98 69.05
CA LYS A 216 -15.49 23.32 68.17
C LYS A 216 -15.96 21.92 67.74
N LEU A 217 -16.82 21.28 68.53
CA LEU A 217 -17.40 19.97 68.23
C LEU A 217 -18.41 20.02 67.07
N ILE A 218 -19.02 21.17 66.77
CA ILE A 218 -19.93 21.32 65.63
C ILE A 218 -19.15 21.25 64.31
N SER A 219 -17.93 21.76 64.31
CA SER A 219 -17.06 21.91 63.14
C SER A 219 -16.27 20.65 62.78
N LEU A 220 -16.17 19.68 63.68
CA LEU A 220 -15.44 18.42 63.46
C LEU A 220 -16.09 17.60 62.33
N GLU A 221 -15.44 17.42 61.20
CA GLU A 221 -15.95 16.52 60.17
C GLU A 221 -15.67 15.05 60.53
N ASP A 222 -16.64 14.16 60.31
CA ASP A 222 -16.54 12.72 60.63
C ASP A 222 -15.79 11.92 59.52
N ILE A 223 -15.12 12.60 58.59
CA ILE A 223 -14.42 12.04 57.42
C ILE A 223 -12.91 12.33 57.60
N PRO A 224 -11.99 11.43 57.19
CA PRO A 224 -10.55 11.67 57.32
C PRO A 224 -10.10 13.02 56.73
N VAL A 225 -9.13 13.60 57.41
CA VAL A 225 -8.99 15.02 57.70
C VAL A 225 -8.30 15.84 56.62
N SER A 226 -7.85 15.28 55.51
CA SER A 226 -7.36 16.15 54.42
C SER A 226 -7.56 15.59 53.00
N PRO A 227 -8.03 16.44 52.07
CA PRO A 227 -7.97 16.14 50.65
C PRO A 227 -6.52 15.91 50.22
N GLU A 228 -5.53 16.55 50.84
CA GLU A 228 -4.10 16.30 50.57
C GLU A 228 -3.67 14.86 50.88
N GLU A 229 -4.02 14.29 52.04
CA GLU A 229 -3.71 12.89 52.37
C GLU A 229 -4.43 11.92 51.43
N THR A 230 -5.66 12.25 51.03
CA THR A 230 -6.42 11.45 50.07
C THR A 230 -5.79 11.49 48.67
N ASP A 231 -5.28 12.66 48.25
CA ASP A 231 -4.57 12.83 46.99
C ASP A 231 -3.18 12.20 47.02
N ILE A 232 -2.50 12.17 48.17
CA ILE A 232 -1.24 11.43 48.35
C ILE A 232 -1.48 9.93 48.16
N ILE A 233 -2.52 9.37 48.78
CA ILE A 233 -2.87 7.95 48.60
C ILE A 233 -3.24 7.66 47.15
N ARG A 234 -4.00 8.54 46.48
CA ARG A 234 -4.30 8.39 45.04
C ARG A 234 -3.04 8.37 44.19
N ARG A 235 -2.12 9.31 44.39
CA ARG A 235 -0.86 9.37 43.63
C ARG A 235 -0.01 8.12 43.83
N GLN A 236 0.01 7.56 45.03
CA GLN A 236 0.71 6.30 45.29
C GLN A 236 0.11 5.13 44.48
N PHE A 237 -1.22 5.07 44.36
CA PHE A 237 -1.87 4.07 43.51
C PHE A 237 -1.58 4.31 42.02
N ASP A 238 -1.66 5.54 41.54
CA ASP A 238 -1.36 5.88 40.15
C ASP A 238 0.09 5.51 39.78
N GLU A 239 1.03 5.71 40.70
CA GLU A 239 2.44 5.35 40.53
C GLU A 239 2.66 3.82 40.49
N VAL A 240 1.92 3.06 41.30
CA VAL A 240 1.92 1.58 41.24
C VAL A 240 1.32 1.07 39.94
N PHE A 241 0.18 1.62 39.50
CA PHE A 241 -0.48 1.20 38.26
C PHE A 241 0.38 1.52 37.02
N THR A 242 1.06 2.66 37.01
CA THR A 242 1.98 3.01 35.89
C THR A 242 3.21 2.11 35.86
N GLN A 243 3.77 1.72 37.03
CA GLN A 243 4.84 0.72 37.08
C GLN A 243 4.38 -0.66 36.59
N GLU A 244 3.18 -1.08 36.98
CA GLU A 244 2.61 -2.36 36.56
C GLU A 244 2.34 -2.37 35.05
N GLU A 245 1.78 -1.29 34.49
CA GLU A 245 1.59 -1.11 33.05
C GLU A 245 2.92 -1.20 32.28
N GLN A 246 3.95 -0.49 32.74
CA GLN A 246 5.29 -0.58 32.12
C GLN A 246 5.86 -2.00 32.16
N THR A 247 5.65 -2.71 33.27
CA THR A 247 6.10 -4.11 33.42
C THR A 247 5.36 -5.04 32.47
N TYR A 248 4.04 -4.86 32.32
CA TYR A 248 3.22 -5.61 31.36
C TYR A 248 3.65 -5.34 29.91
N LEU A 249 3.89 -4.07 29.55
CA LEU A 249 4.35 -3.70 28.21
C LEU A 249 5.73 -4.29 27.91
N ALA A 250 6.67 -4.22 28.85
CA ALA A 250 7.99 -4.83 28.72
C ALA A 250 7.89 -6.35 28.51
N GLY A 251 7.05 -7.04 29.29
CA GLY A 251 6.80 -8.47 29.11
C GLY A 251 6.16 -8.81 27.75
N ALA A 252 5.25 -7.96 27.25
CA ALA A 252 4.65 -8.13 25.93
C ALA A 252 5.67 -7.92 24.79
N GLU A 253 6.59 -6.97 24.93
CA GLU A 253 7.69 -6.75 23.99
C GLU A 253 8.68 -7.92 23.99
N GLU A 254 9.01 -8.47 25.16
CA GLU A 254 9.85 -9.67 25.26
C GLU A 254 9.19 -10.89 24.61
N GLU A 255 7.88 -11.10 24.81
CA GLU A 255 7.17 -12.23 24.19
C GLU A 255 7.09 -12.06 22.67
N LYS A 256 6.86 -10.83 22.17
CA LYS A 256 6.97 -10.54 20.72
C LYS A 256 8.36 -10.86 20.18
N ALA A 257 9.41 -10.43 20.88
CA ALA A 257 10.79 -10.72 20.47
C ALA A 257 11.09 -12.23 20.48
N ARG A 258 10.50 -12.98 21.41
CA ARG A 258 10.59 -14.44 21.48
C ARG A 258 9.88 -15.09 20.29
N GLU A 259 8.66 -14.66 19.99
CA GLU A 259 7.87 -15.13 18.85
C GLU A 259 8.60 -14.88 17.52
N GLU A 260 9.18 -13.71 17.33
CA GLU A 260 10.00 -13.42 16.15
C GLU A 260 11.24 -14.31 16.04
N ARG A 261 11.95 -14.58 17.15
CA ARG A 261 13.11 -15.50 17.14
C ARG A 261 12.68 -16.91 16.77
N LEU A 262 11.57 -17.38 17.32
CA LEU A 262 11.00 -18.68 16.99
C LEU A 262 10.55 -18.74 15.53
N GLY A 263 9.91 -17.68 15.03
CA GLY A 263 9.51 -17.54 13.63
C GLY A 263 10.70 -17.65 12.68
N ARG A 264 11.77 -16.87 12.93
CA ARG A 264 13.02 -16.96 12.16
C ARG A 264 13.65 -18.35 12.24
N GLY A 265 13.65 -18.98 13.41
CA GLY A 265 14.13 -20.35 13.58
C GLY A 265 13.31 -21.38 12.79
N LEU A 266 11.99 -21.21 12.75
CA LEU A 266 11.09 -22.05 11.98
C LEU A 266 11.32 -21.88 10.48
N GLU A 267 11.55 -20.66 10.02
CA GLU A 267 11.80 -20.33 8.62
C GLU A 267 13.09 -21.00 8.11
N VAL A 268 14.17 -20.91 8.90
CA VAL A 268 15.42 -21.64 8.64
C VAL A 268 15.21 -23.15 8.60
N TYR A 269 14.40 -23.70 9.51
CA TYR A 269 14.06 -25.12 9.50
C TYR A 269 13.28 -25.51 8.24
N ILE A 270 12.25 -24.75 7.86
CA ILE A 270 11.46 -24.98 6.65
C ILE A 270 12.34 -24.94 5.40
N ASP A 271 13.25 -23.96 5.31
CA ASP A 271 14.18 -23.85 4.18
C ASP A 271 15.15 -25.02 4.12
N SER A 272 15.68 -25.46 5.26
CA SER A 272 16.55 -26.65 5.34
C SER A 272 15.84 -27.92 4.87
N VAL A 273 14.57 -28.09 5.27
CA VAL A 273 13.73 -29.23 4.87
C VAL A 273 13.33 -29.13 3.40
N ARG A 274 13.09 -27.93 2.87
CA ARG A 274 12.84 -27.72 1.43
C ARG A 274 14.08 -28.00 0.57
N LEU A 275 15.27 -27.73 1.10
CA LEU A 275 16.54 -27.97 0.42
C LEU A 275 17.02 -29.43 0.57
N MET A 276 16.54 -30.17 1.57
CA MET A 276 16.87 -31.59 1.80
C MET A 276 16.72 -32.50 0.56
N PRO A 277 15.63 -32.45 -0.22
CA PRO A 277 15.48 -33.23 -1.45
C PRO A 277 16.55 -32.89 -2.50
N THR A 278 17.00 -31.62 -2.55
CA THR A 278 18.05 -31.19 -3.49
C THR A 278 19.43 -31.65 -3.05
N TRP A 279 19.70 -31.63 -1.74
CA TRP A 279 20.92 -32.20 -1.15
C TRP A 279 20.99 -33.72 -1.30
N GLN A 280 19.88 -34.43 -1.08
CA GLN A 280 19.77 -35.87 -1.31
C GLN A 280 20.04 -36.23 -2.78
N ARG A 281 19.42 -35.51 -3.74
CA ARG A 281 19.69 -35.70 -5.18
C ARG A 281 21.15 -35.43 -5.55
N LYS A 282 21.78 -34.44 -4.91
CA LYS A 282 23.19 -34.10 -5.12
C LYS A 282 24.12 -35.18 -4.56
N MET A 283 23.81 -35.75 -3.38
CA MET A 283 24.53 -36.89 -2.83
C MET A 283 24.37 -38.16 -3.68
N GLU A 284 23.16 -38.47 -4.15
CA GLU A 284 22.92 -39.59 -5.08
C GLU A 284 23.73 -39.43 -6.37
N ASN A 285 23.74 -38.23 -6.97
CA ASN A 285 24.55 -37.95 -8.16
C ASN A 285 26.07 -38.02 -7.90
N CYS A 286 26.54 -37.74 -6.68
CA CYS A 286 27.94 -37.92 -6.30
C CYS A 286 28.30 -39.37 -5.93
N MET A 287 27.32 -40.21 -5.60
CA MET A 287 27.52 -41.63 -5.25
C MET A 287 27.30 -42.59 -6.42
N MET A 288 26.74 -42.15 -7.54
CA MET A 288 26.63 -42.97 -8.74
C MET A 288 27.99 -43.04 -9.47
N PRO A 289 28.62 -44.22 -9.60
CA PRO A 289 29.86 -44.34 -10.35
C PRO A 289 29.59 -43.99 -11.81
N MET A 290 30.34 -43.02 -12.33
CA MET A 290 30.33 -42.57 -13.71
C MET A 290 30.58 -43.77 -14.64
N GLN A 291 29.52 -44.37 -15.18
CA GLN A 291 29.66 -45.42 -16.19
C GLN A 291 30.26 -44.80 -17.45
N ARG A 292 31.58 -44.97 -17.62
CA ARG A 292 32.25 -44.73 -18.89
C ARG A 292 31.76 -45.79 -19.87
N ASN A 293 31.10 -45.34 -20.94
CA ASN A 293 30.74 -46.14 -22.09
C ASN A 293 31.96 -46.94 -22.62
N THR A 294 31.91 -48.26 -22.52
CA THR A 294 32.80 -49.18 -23.24
C THR A 294 32.11 -49.64 -24.54
N THR A 295 32.03 -48.74 -25.51
CA THR A 295 31.79 -49.06 -26.92
C THR A 295 33.08 -48.84 -27.70
N SER A 296 34.08 -49.68 -27.43
CA SER A 296 35.23 -49.94 -28.30
C SER A 296 36.04 -51.09 -27.66
N VAL A 297 36.67 -51.95 -28.46
CA VAL A 297 37.49 -53.12 -28.08
C VAL A 297 36.72 -54.45 -27.92
N LEU A 298 36.06 -54.90 -29.00
CA LEU A 298 35.94 -56.33 -29.35
C LEU A 298 36.09 -56.50 -30.87
N LEU A 299 37.22 -56.02 -31.38
CA LEU A 299 37.82 -56.49 -32.61
C LEU A 299 39.24 -56.89 -32.22
N TRP A 300 39.69 -58.05 -32.72
CA TRP A 300 40.93 -58.78 -32.40
C TRP A 300 40.78 -59.86 -31.32
N ILE A 301 40.41 -61.07 -31.74
CA ILE A 301 41.29 -62.25 -31.76
C ILE A 301 40.71 -63.23 -32.79
N ARG A 302 41.34 -63.27 -33.96
CA ARG A 302 41.31 -64.38 -34.92
C ARG A 302 42.73 -64.48 -35.48
N CYS A 303 43.59 -65.13 -34.71
CA CYS A 303 44.85 -65.79 -35.07
C CYS A 303 45.31 -66.57 -33.83
#